data_AF-A0A937FD72-F1
#
_entry.id   AF-A0A937FD72-F1
#
_cell.length_a   1.000
_cell.length_b   1.000
_cell.length_c   1.000
_cell.angle_alpha   90.00
_cell.angle_beta   90.00
_cell.angle_gamma   90.00
#
_symmetry.space_group_name_H-M   'P 1'
#
loop_
_entity.id
_entity.type
_entity.pdbx_description
1 polymer ?
#
loop_
_entity_poly.entity_id
_entity_poly.type
_entity_poly.pdbx_seq_one_letter_code
_entity_poly.pdbx_strand_id
1 'polypeptide(L)'
;MKQTIKLFMLMVLIMPFVKCSNEASRLKNAIKYHPGDPFERTMVANQFFEIDTEKDNVVEGDGGTLVVVPKGSFMNSDGETVQGMIQIELAEALSMYQMLQSNLTTTSNGKLLESGGMLYLNASLNGESLIINEKNPLYIQVPTNKRKPEMMVYQGQRDEYGNMDWKAPKKMDNFLIPVDINSLNFYPEGFEAEVTAGMPFRNYSVATPELIDSLYYSLSVSNGRELTRGLEITDENEEYYRNKEDELFDYADTDTISSFSCSIDPAIIRVIKSEKYQNTLISTREFEERLQLIFRTCRNDIIEDYIQGLDKDLWVLDSMAAEKEENIELRKAFIAYSKQKLTNVKGAEKYSQLLKSYYSEHLAKVKAELRKAREEVVEILNAKNEAAQKVEKEYKQLLRQREKYRMETYGFELTEMGWINIDRGVIAKQWGYQGLEVQVQNVEKYDMLHSYVVYTSIKSLYRLNTKGGGLFYVGNDGQREMLMPKGKTAVIISIGYQGDDVFIAFEEFKTGIKSEISMSLKSSSEEEIKDIINSYANYDEENNIENDLEYMVLFQKEKNRQRTLKLESDFIYRLCLVCNPKL
;
A
#
# COMPACT_ATOMS: atom_id res chain seq x y z
N MET A 1 96.00 -67.45 6.65
CA MET A 1 94.97 -67.30 5.59
C MET A 1 94.06 -66.15 6.02
N LYS A 2 93.99 -65.10 5.19
CA LYS A 2 93.40 -63.79 5.52
C LYS A 2 91.87 -63.85 5.60
N GLN A 3 91.28 -63.31 6.66
CA GLN A 3 89.91 -62.77 6.66
C GLN A 3 89.99 -61.30 7.04
N THR A 4 89.84 -60.43 6.04
CA THR A 4 89.79 -58.97 6.20
C THR A 4 88.33 -58.52 6.21
N ILE A 5 87.93 -57.95 7.33
CA ILE A 5 86.70 -57.19 7.58
C ILE A 5 86.70 -55.94 6.68
N LYS A 6 85.67 -55.75 5.85
CA LYS A 6 85.46 -54.51 5.10
C LYS A 6 84.49 -53.61 5.86
N LEU A 7 85.02 -52.47 6.31
CA LEU A 7 84.31 -51.33 6.87
C LEU A 7 83.62 -50.58 5.72
N PHE A 8 82.28 -50.47 5.74
CA PHE A 8 81.51 -49.71 4.76
C PHE A 8 81.22 -48.31 5.32
N MET A 9 81.83 -47.29 4.71
CA MET A 9 81.66 -45.88 5.06
C MET A 9 80.41 -45.35 4.33
N LEU A 10 79.39 -44.94 5.08
CA LEU A 10 78.14 -44.38 4.56
C LEU A 10 78.37 -42.91 4.18
N MET A 11 78.46 -42.62 2.88
CA MET A 11 78.48 -41.25 2.34
C MET A 11 77.04 -40.84 2.02
N VAL A 12 76.47 -39.94 2.82
CA VAL A 12 75.13 -39.37 2.59
C VAL A 12 75.24 -38.38 1.42
N LEU A 13 74.75 -38.78 0.25
CA LEU A 13 74.59 -37.91 -0.91
C LEU A 13 73.23 -37.21 -0.81
N ILE A 14 73.24 -35.92 -0.49
CA ILE A 14 72.04 -35.06 -0.53
C ILE A 14 71.70 -34.81 -1.99
N MET A 15 70.71 -35.52 -2.53
CA MET A 15 70.07 -35.18 -3.81
C MET A 15 69.07 -34.05 -3.56
N PRO A 16 69.22 -32.86 -4.17
CA PRO A 16 68.16 -31.88 -4.16
C PRO A 16 66.99 -32.40 -5.00
N PHE A 17 65.80 -32.39 -4.39
CA PHE A 17 64.53 -32.61 -5.05
C PHE A 17 64.35 -31.58 -6.17
N VAL A 18 64.62 -31.99 -7.42
CA VAL A 18 64.00 -31.31 -8.57
C VAL A 18 62.57 -31.85 -8.64
N LYS A 19 61.71 -31.22 -7.85
CA LYS A 19 60.26 -31.29 -8.06
C LYS A 19 60.05 -30.64 -9.43
N CYS A 20 59.68 -31.45 -10.42
CA CYS A 20 59.09 -30.94 -11.66
C CYS A 20 57.91 -30.06 -11.24
N SER A 21 58.09 -28.74 -11.34
CA SER A 21 56.99 -27.80 -11.25
C SER A 21 56.12 -28.06 -12.48
N ASN A 22 55.03 -28.81 -12.28
CA ASN A 22 53.93 -28.84 -13.24
C ASN A 22 53.59 -27.39 -13.61
N GLU A 23 53.43 -27.19 -14.91
CA GLU A 23 53.11 -25.95 -15.59
C GLU A 23 52.28 -24.99 -14.73
N ALA A 24 52.94 -23.95 -14.22
CA ALA A 24 52.26 -22.73 -13.85
C ALA A 24 51.57 -22.22 -15.13
N SER A 25 50.25 -22.37 -15.18
CA SER A 25 49.41 -21.68 -16.16
C SER A 25 49.70 -20.20 -16.04
N ARG A 26 50.57 -19.66 -16.91
CA ARG A 26 50.72 -18.22 -17.06
C ARG A 26 49.31 -17.67 -17.30
N LEU A 27 48.88 -16.78 -16.41
CA LEU A 27 47.69 -15.94 -16.56
C LEU A 27 47.58 -15.50 -18.03
N LYS A 28 46.52 -15.94 -18.71
CA LYS A 28 46.10 -15.24 -19.92
C LYS A 28 45.34 -14.02 -19.42
N ASN A 29 45.97 -12.85 -19.48
CA ASN A 29 45.26 -11.59 -19.29
C ASN A 29 44.03 -11.62 -20.20
N ALA A 30 42.85 -11.32 -19.63
CA ALA A 30 41.66 -11.10 -20.44
C ALA A 30 41.97 -9.89 -21.33
N ILE A 31 42.05 -10.12 -22.63
CA ILE A 31 42.25 -9.05 -23.61
C ILE A 31 40.97 -8.90 -24.42
N LYS A 32 40.45 -7.67 -24.46
CA LYS A 32 39.28 -7.35 -25.28
C LYS A 32 39.66 -7.30 -26.76
N TYR A 33 40.83 -6.73 -27.06
CA TYR A 33 41.44 -6.64 -28.39
C TYR A 33 42.96 -6.51 -28.29
N HIS A 34 43.66 -6.78 -29.39
CA HIS A 34 45.10 -6.59 -29.49
C HIS A 34 45.44 -5.14 -29.90
N PRO A 35 46.61 -4.59 -29.50
CA PRO A 35 47.09 -3.34 -30.06
C PRO A 35 47.20 -3.42 -31.59
N GLY A 36 46.46 -2.58 -32.31
CA GLY A 36 46.38 -2.61 -33.77
C GLY A 36 45.18 -3.36 -34.36
N ASP A 37 44.26 -3.84 -33.53
CA ASP A 37 42.99 -4.43 -33.98
C ASP A 37 42.20 -3.44 -34.86
N PRO A 38 41.85 -3.80 -36.11
CA PRO A 38 41.19 -2.87 -37.03
C PRO A 38 39.79 -2.44 -36.57
N PHE A 39 39.18 -3.16 -35.62
CA PHE A 39 37.84 -2.87 -35.09
C PHE A 39 37.86 -2.19 -33.71
N GLU A 40 39.04 -1.84 -33.16
CA GLU A 40 39.17 -1.18 -31.86
C GLU A 40 38.22 0.03 -31.70
N ARG A 41 38.12 0.86 -32.75
CA ARG A 41 37.32 2.10 -32.74
C ARG A 41 35.81 1.89 -32.89
N THR A 42 35.38 0.73 -33.39
CA THR A 42 33.97 0.41 -33.64
C THR A 42 33.41 -0.57 -32.64
N MET A 43 34.26 -1.13 -31.78
CA MET A 43 33.86 -2.08 -30.76
C MET A 43 32.96 -1.41 -29.71
N VAL A 44 32.06 -2.21 -29.14
CA VAL A 44 31.22 -1.80 -28.00
C VAL A 44 32.07 -1.17 -26.90
N ALA A 45 31.60 -0.07 -26.30
CA ALA A 45 32.35 0.67 -25.28
C ALA A 45 32.51 -0.14 -23.99
N ASN A 46 33.55 0.18 -23.22
CA ASN A 46 33.72 -0.34 -21.86
C ASN A 46 32.92 0.50 -20.86
N GLN A 47 32.34 -0.19 -19.90
CA GLN A 47 31.78 0.35 -18.68
C GLN A 47 32.69 -0.09 -17.52
N PHE A 48 32.92 0.80 -16.56
CA PHE A 48 33.80 0.55 -15.42
C PHE A 48 33.04 0.74 -14.12
N PHE A 49 33.16 -0.22 -13.21
CA PHE A 49 32.48 -0.22 -11.91
C PHE A 49 33.48 -0.49 -10.80
N GLU A 50 33.38 0.23 -9.69
CA GLU A 50 34.15 -0.05 -8.49
C GLU A 50 33.32 -0.88 -7.50
N ILE A 51 33.88 -1.99 -7.01
CA ILE A 51 33.21 -2.85 -6.04
C ILE A 51 34.15 -3.20 -4.88
N ASP A 52 33.57 -3.49 -3.73
CA ASP A 52 34.28 -3.90 -2.51
C ASP A 52 34.15 -5.42 -2.34
N THR A 53 35.26 -6.15 -2.49
CA THR A 53 35.25 -7.62 -2.48
C THR A 53 34.97 -8.25 -1.10
N GLU A 54 34.85 -7.44 -0.04
CA GLU A 54 34.58 -7.90 1.32
C GLU A 54 33.09 -8.18 1.61
N LYS A 55 32.20 -7.80 0.69
CA LYS A 55 30.75 -8.04 0.71
C LYS A 55 30.27 -8.63 -0.62
N ASP A 56 29.01 -9.05 -0.67
CA ASP A 56 28.36 -9.43 -1.92
C ASP A 56 28.04 -8.16 -2.72
N ASN A 57 28.24 -8.20 -4.04
CA ASN A 57 28.01 -7.06 -4.93
C ASN A 57 27.16 -7.48 -6.14
N VAL A 58 26.46 -6.51 -6.70
CA VAL A 58 25.76 -6.63 -7.98
C VAL A 58 26.19 -5.47 -8.86
N VAL A 59 26.63 -5.77 -10.08
CA VAL A 59 26.94 -4.80 -11.13
C VAL A 59 25.89 -4.94 -12.22
N GLU A 60 25.25 -3.84 -12.60
CA GLU A 60 24.30 -3.78 -13.72
C GLU A 60 24.91 -2.95 -14.84
N GLY A 61 25.03 -3.55 -16.03
CA GLY A 61 25.48 -2.87 -17.23
C GLY A 61 24.35 -2.09 -17.92
N ASP A 62 24.71 -1.11 -18.74
CA ASP A 62 23.75 -0.29 -19.52
C ASP A 62 22.84 -1.14 -20.42
N GLY A 63 23.32 -2.31 -20.86
CA GLY A 63 22.55 -3.27 -21.64
C GLY A 63 21.58 -4.13 -20.82
N GLY A 64 21.59 -3.99 -19.49
CA GLY A 64 20.81 -4.79 -18.54
C GLY A 64 21.49 -6.10 -18.13
N THR A 65 22.76 -6.34 -18.48
CA THR A 65 23.50 -7.50 -17.96
C THR A 65 23.76 -7.32 -16.47
N LEU A 66 23.37 -8.30 -15.67
CA LEU A 66 23.64 -8.33 -14.25
C LEU A 66 24.81 -9.26 -13.95
N VAL A 67 25.83 -8.75 -13.27
CA VAL A 67 26.96 -9.54 -12.76
C VAL A 67 26.88 -9.56 -11.25
N VAL A 68 26.50 -10.71 -10.70
CA VAL A 68 26.49 -10.96 -9.26
C VAL A 68 27.84 -11.49 -8.83
N VAL A 69 28.46 -10.78 -7.90
CA VAL A 69 29.81 -11.03 -7.40
C VAL A 69 29.73 -11.36 -5.90
N PRO A 70 29.71 -12.64 -5.53
CA PRO A 70 29.82 -13.04 -4.14
C PRO A 70 31.12 -12.54 -3.48
N LYS A 71 31.09 -12.40 -2.15
CA LYS A 71 32.29 -12.14 -1.36
C LYS A 71 33.38 -13.18 -1.66
N GLY A 72 34.61 -12.70 -1.89
CA GLY A 72 35.77 -13.57 -2.12
C GLY A 72 35.77 -14.29 -3.47
N SER A 73 35.11 -13.72 -4.48
CA SER A 73 35.09 -14.24 -5.85
C SER A 73 36.37 -14.00 -6.65
N PHE A 74 37.31 -13.19 -6.16
CA PHE A 74 38.54 -12.86 -6.88
C PHE A 74 39.79 -13.26 -6.12
N MET A 75 40.79 -13.76 -6.87
CA MET A 75 42.12 -14.10 -6.38
C MET A 75 43.20 -13.37 -7.19
N ASN A 76 44.33 -13.09 -6.57
CA ASN A 76 45.52 -12.59 -7.25
C ASN A 76 46.24 -13.73 -7.99
N SER A 77 47.35 -13.40 -8.66
CA SER A 77 48.21 -14.34 -9.39
C SER A 77 48.80 -15.44 -8.49
N ASP A 78 48.96 -15.17 -7.20
CA ASP A 78 49.49 -16.12 -6.20
C ASP A 78 48.40 -17.04 -5.63
N GLY A 79 47.13 -16.86 -6.04
CA GLY A 79 45.98 -17.67 -5.60
C GLY A 79 45.40 -17.24 -4.26
N GLU A 80 45.74 -16.06 -3.76
CA GLU A 80 45.21 -15.49 -2.52
C GLU A 80 43.95 -14.66 -2.81
N THR A 81 42.94 -14.77 -1.95
CA THR A 81 41.70 -13.99 -2.07
C THR A 81 41.99 -12.49 -1.95
N VAL A 82 41.52 -11.71 -2.92
CA VAL A 82 41.67 -10.25 -2.93
C VAL A 82 40.65 -9.60 -2.02
N GLN A 83 41.10 -8.67 -1.18
CA GLN A 83 40.27 -7.84 -0.29
C GLN A 83 40.35 -6.36 -0.68
N GLY A 84 39.27 -5.62 -0.46
CA GLY A 84 39.18 -4.19 -0.73
C GLY A 84 38.56 -3.85 -2.09
N MET A 85 38.79 -2.61 -2.53
CA MET A 85 38.19 -2.04 -3.74
C MET A 85 38.90 -2.56 -5.00
N ILE A 86 38.12 -3.07 -5.97
CA ILE A 86 38.60 -3.48 -7.29
C ILE A 86 37.76 -2.83 -8.40
N GLN A 87 38.28 -2.84 -9.62
CA GLN A 87 37.55 -2.37 -10.80
C GLN A 87 37.05 -3.53 -11.66
N ILE A 88 35.75 -3.53 -11.98
CA ILE A 88 35.12 -4.38 -12.98
C ILE A 88 35.02 -3.63 -14.29
N GLU A 89 35.45 -4.25 -15.38
CA GLU A 89 35.34 -3.77 -16.76
C GLU A 89 34.36 -4.66 -17.51
N LEU A 90 33.27 -4.09 -18.02
CA LEU A 90 32.22 -4.79 -18.76
C LEU A 90 32.02 -4.15 -20.14
N ALA A 91 31.86 -4.96 -21.18
CA ALA A 91 31.40 -4.50 -22.49
C ALA A 91 30.37 -5.47 -23.07
N GLU A 92 29.26 -4.92 -23.57
CA GLU A 92 28.07 -5.69 -23.94
C GLU A 92 27.74 -5.54 -25.43
N ALA A 93 27.67 -6.66 -26.15
CA ALA A 93 27.18 -6.74 -27.52
C ALA A 93 25.93 -7.64 -27.55
N LEU A 94 24.78 -7.05 -27.27
CA LEU A 94 23.49 -7.75 -27.10
C LEU A 94 22.63 -7.70 -28.37
N SER A 95 22.89 -6.73 -29.25
CA SER A 95 22.22 -6.61 -30.54
C SER A 95 23.11 -7.10 -31.71
N MET A 96 22.45 -7.52 -32.79
CA MET A 96 23.16 -7.90 -34.04
C MET A 96 24.05 -6.77 -34.55
N TYR A 97 23.60 -5.52 -34.46
CA TYR A 97 24.37 -4.35 -34.87
C TYR A 97 25.69 -4.22 -34.09
N GLN A 98 25.63 -4.32 -32.76
CA GLN A 98 26.81 -4.26 -31.89
C GLN A 98 27.78 -5.41 -32.14
N MET A 99 27.27 -6.62 -32.36
CA MET A 99 28.09 -7.79 -32.69
C MET A 99 28.84 -7.59 -34.02
N LEU A 100 28.15 -7.07 -35.04
CA LEU A 100 28.75 -6.78 -36.36
C LEU A 100 29.82 -5.68 -36.28
N GLN A 101 29.53 -4.57 -35.60
CA GLN A 101 30.50 -3.48 -35.44
C GLN A 101 31.76 -3.90 -34.68
N SER A 102 31.61 -4.83 -33.74
CA SER A 102 32.70 -5.37 -32.93
C SER A 102 33.42 -6.55 -33.58
N ASN A 103 33.02 -6.95 -34.80
CA ASN A 103 33.49 -8.15 -35.49
C ASN A 103 33.43 -9.44 -34.63
N LEU A 104 32.36 -9.59 -33.85
CA LEU A 104 32.15 -10.75 -32.99
C LEU A 104 31.38 -11.83 -33.76
N THR A 105 32.10 -12.56 -34.62
CA THR A 105 31.53 -13.62 -35.44
C THR A 105 31.01 -14.78 -34.58
N THR A 106 29.85 -15.34 -34.91
CA THR A 106 29.26 -16.49 -34.21
C THR A 106 29.85 -17.82 -34.70
N THR A 107 31.16 -17.99 -34.55
CA THR A 107 31.88 -19.18 -35.04
C THR A 107 32.65 -19.90 -33.94
N SER A 108 32.62 -21.23 -33.96
CA SER A 108 33.47 -22.10 -33.15
C SER A 108 34.14 -23.14 -34.01
N ASN A 109 35.46 -23.04 -34.18
CA ASN A 109 36.26 -23.95 -35.03
C ASN A 109 35.63 -24.14 -36.44
N GLY A 110 35.18 -23.04 -37.05
CA GLY A 110 34.56 -23.02 -38.39
C GLY A 110 33.09 -23.45 -38.44
N LYS A 111 32.45 -23.78 -37.31
CA LYS A 111 31.01 -24.07 -37.23
C LYS A 111 30.23 -22.85 -36.78
N LEU A 112 29.03 -22.67 -37.33
CA LEU A 112 28.11 -21.60 -36.93
C LEU A 112 27.50 -21.86 -35.55
N LEU A 113 27.41 -20.80 -34.76
CA LEU A 113 26.73 -20.73 -33.47
C LEU A 113 25.47 -19.86 -33.59
N GLU A 114 24.53 -20.11 -32.69
CA GLU A 114 23.41 -19.20 -32.43
C GLU A 114 23.74 -18.33 -31.20
N SER A 115 23.67 -17.00 -31.35
CA SER A 115 24.01 -16.06 -30.28
C SER A 115 22.79 -15.70 -29.44
N GLY A 116 22.98 -15.66 -28.12
CA GLY A 116 22.04 -15.05 -27.16
C GLY A 116 22.50 -13.69 -26.65
N GLY A 117 23.64 -13.19 -27.14
CA GLY A 117 24.37 -12.06 -26.56
C GLY A 117 25.86 -12.39 -26.40
N MET A 118 26.73 -11.40 -26.49
CA MET A 118 28.17 -11.54 -26.30
C MET A 118 28.67 -10.44 -25.37
N LEU A 119 29.60 -10.77 -24.48
CA LEU A 119 30.15 -9.80 -23.54
C LEU A 119 31.64 -10.04 -23.33
N TYR A 120 32.31 -8.98 -22.91
CA TYR A 120 33.65 -9.02 -22.34
C TYR A 120 33.56 -8.59 -20.88
N LEU A 121 34.21 -9.34 -19.99
CA LEU A 121 34.25 -9.08 -18.56
C LEU A 121 35.68 -9.27 -18.07
N ASN A 122 36.20 -8.28 -17.34
CA ASN A 122 37.49 -8.33 -16.67
C ASN A 122 37.38 -7.69 -15.28
N ALA A 123 38.24 -8.12 -14.37
CA ALA A 123 38.35 -7.56 -13.03
C ALA A 123 39.83 -7.26 -12.77
N SER A 124 40.14 -6.08 -12.24
CA SER A 124 41.52 -5.67 -11.98
C SER A 124 41.70 -4.94 -10.66
N LEU A 125 42.88 -5.11 -10.07
CA LEU A 125 43.35 -4.32 -8.94
C LEU A 125 44.62 -3.58 -9.38
N ASN A 126 44.60 -2.25 -9.29
CA ASN A 126 45.73 -1.39 -9.72
C ASN A 126 46.22 -1.66 -11.16
N GLY A 127 45.31 -2.07 -12.05
CA GLY A 127 45.61 -2.39 -13.45
C GLY A 127 46.08 -3.83 -13.71
N GLU A 128 46.24 -4.66 -12.67
CA GLU A 128 46.55 -6.08 -12.80
C GLU A 128 45.26 -6.93 -12.81
N SER A 129 45.09 -7.78 -13.82
CA SER A 129 43.93 -8.67 -13.94
C SER A 129 43.88 -9.73 -12.84
N LEU A 130 42.68 -9.96 -12.31
CA LEU A 130 42.39 -10.93 -11.26
C LEU A 130 41.86 -12.26 -11.83
N ILE A 131 41.93 -13.31 -11.02
CA ILE A 131 41.42 -14.64 -11.34
C ILE A 131 40.08 -14.86 -10.61
N ILE A 132 39.10 -15.43 -11.30
CA ILE A 132 37.85 -15.87 -10.65
C ILE A 132 38.15 -17.08 -9.76
N ASN A 133 37.76 -17.00 -8.50
CA ASN A 133 37.82 -18.11 -7.54
C ASN A 133 36.78 -19.18 -7.92
N GLU A 134 37.21 -20.34 -8.39
CA GLU A 134 36.31 -21.44 -8.77
C GLU A 134 35.42 -21.93 -7.61
N LYS A 135 35.82 -21.69 -6.35
CA LYS A 135 35.01 -22.02 -5.17
C LYS A 135 33.87 -21.03 -4.95
N ASN A 136 34.03 -19.80 -5.40
CA ASN A 136 33.06 -18.69 -5.30
C ASN A 136 32.92 -18.00 -6.68
N PRO A 137 32.36 -18.69 -7.69
CA PRO A 137 32.31 -18.16 -9.06
C PRO A 137 31.39 -16.95 -9.15
N LEU A 138 31.60 -16.14 -10.20
CA LEU A 138 30.67 -15.09 -10.59
C LEU A 138 29.40 -15.68 -11.18
N TYR A 139 28.31 -14.93 -11.09
CA TYR A 139 27.10 -15.22 -11.85
C TYR A 139 26.73 -14.06 -12.76
N ILE A 140 26.26 -14.40 -13.96
CA ILE A 140 25.98 -13.43 -15.01
C ILE A 140 24.59 -13.73 -15.58
N GLN A 141 23.70 -12.75 -15.55
CA GLN A 141 22.44 -12.75 -16.28
C GLN A 141 22.56 -11.83 -17.48
N VAL A 142 22.27 -12.38 -18.66
CA VAL A 142 22.27 -11.61 -19.91
C VAL A 142 20.82 -11.48 -20.37
N PRO A 143 20.31 -10.25 -20.58
CA PRO A 143 18.93 -10.07 -20.99
C PRO A 143 18.71 -10.63 -22.39
N THR A 144 17.59 -11.32 -22.59
CA THR A 144 17.25 -11.93 -23.88
C THR A 144 15.75 -11.90 -24.13
N ASN A 145 15.38 -11.63 -25.38
CA ASN A 145 13.96 -11.64 -25.80
C ASN A 145 13.35 -13.04 -25.71
N LYS A 146 14.18 -14.10 -25.85
CA LYS A 146 13.71 -15.49 -25.78
C LYS A 146 14.82 -16.43 -25.38
N ARG A 147 14.69 -17.04 -24.21
CA ARG A 147 15.57 -18.13 -23.78
C ARG A 147 15.38 -19.35 -24.68
N LYS A 148 16.48 -19.87 -25.22
CA LYS A 148 16.49 -21.11 -26.00
C LYS A 148 17.10 -22.24 -25.16
N PRO A 149 16.52 -23.45 -25.22
CA PRO A 149 17.11 -24.61 -24.54
C PRO A 149 18.48 -24.94 -25.16
N GLU A 150 19.33 -25.61 -24.39
CA GLU A 150 20.64 -26.15 -24.85
C GLU A 150 21.68 -25.10 -25.27
N MET A 151 21.46 -23.83 -24.96
CA MET A 151 22.48 -22.79 -25.10
C MET A 151 23.70 -23.12 -24.21
N MET A 152 24.90 -22.78 -24.69
CA MET A 152 26.18 -23.03 -24.03
C MET A 152 26.98 -21.73 -23.87
N VAL A 153 27.83 -21.67 -22.86
CA VAL A 153 28.80 -20.58 -22.67
C VAL A 153 30.08 -20.96 -23.40
N TYR A 154 30.63 -20.02 -24.16
CA TYR A 154 31.91 -20.18 -24.87
C TYR A 154 32.91 -19.12 -24.42
N GLN A 155 34.19 -19.46 -24.47
CA GLN A 155 35.30 -18.54 -24.22
C GLN A 155 35.77 -17.94 -25.55
N GLY A 156 35.83 -16.61 -25.65
CA GLY A 156 36.32 -15.92 -26.83
C GLY A 156 37.84 -15.98 -26.96
N GLN A 157 38.33 -16.18 -28.17
CA GLN A 157 39.73 -15.99 -28.55
C GLN A 157 39.76 -15.02 -29.73
N ARG A 158 40.43 -13.88 -29.52
CA ARG A 158 40.61 -12.85 -30.53
C ARG A 158 42.06 -12.79 -30.95
N ASP A 159 42.32 -12.75 -32.26
CA ASP A 159 43.67 -12.62 -32.80
C ASP A 159 44.02 -11.14 -33.11
N GLU A 160 45.28 -10.91 -33.52
CA GLU A 160 45.81 -9.59 -33.86
C GLU A 160 45.11 -8.92 -35.07
N TYR A 161 44.42 -9.70 -35.89
CA TYR A 161 43.66 -9.21 -37.05
C TYR A 161 42.19 -8.92 -36.70
N GLY A 162 41.80 -9.10 -35.44
CA GLY A 162 40.45 -8.88 -34.95
C GLY A 162 39.48 -10.02 -35.26
N ASN A 163 39.97 -11.20 -35.67
CA ASN A 163 39.12 -12.38 -35.87
C ASN A 163 38.73 -12.99 -34.53
N MET A 164 37.46 -13.35 -34.37
CA MET A 164 36.91 -13.96 -33.16
C MET A 164 36.60 -15.45 -33.37
N ASP A 165 37.05 -16.30 -32.45
CA ASP A 165 36.66 -17.71 -32.39
C ASP A 165 36.25 -18.09 -30.95
N TRP A 166 35.07 -18.70 -30.82
CA TRP A 166 34.48 -19.08 -29.54
C TRP A 166 34.78 -20.54 -29.25
N LYS A 167 35.48 -20.84 -28.15
CA LYS A 167 35.95 -22.20 -27.80
C LYS A 167 35.47 -22.65 -26.43
N ALA A 168 35.78 -23.90 -26.10
CA ALA A 168 35.50 -24.52 -24.79
C ALA A 168 34.02 -24.39 -24.36
N PRO A 169 33.07 -24.97 -25.13
CA PRO A 169 31.66 -24.92 -24.75
C PRO A 169 31.46 -25.53 -23.37
N LYS A 170 30.89 -24.75 -22.47
CA LYS A 170 30.44 -25.18 -21.15
C LYS A 170 28.91 -25.13 -21.12
N LYS A 171 28.29 -26.23 -20.70
CA LYS A 171 26.84 -26.26 -20.47
C LYS A 171 26.50 -25.23 -19.40
N MET A 172 25.47 -24.42 -19.65
CA MET A 172 24.98 -23.51 -18.62
C MET A 172 24.39 -24.30 -17.46
N ASP A 173 24.75 -23.85 -16.26
CA ASP A 173 24.09 -24.31 -15.07
C ASP A 173 22.66 -23.75 -15.04
N ASN A 174 21.69 -24.60 -14.68
CA ASN A 174 20.28 -24.22 -14.63
C ASN A 174 19.79 -23.93 -13.20
N PHE A 175 20.70 -23.89 -12.22
CA PHE A 175 20.33 -23.63 -10.83
C PHE A 175 19.97 -22.17 -10.62
N LEU A 176 19.04 -21.93 -9.70
CA LEU A 176 18.62 -20.59 -9.32
C LEU A 176 19.66 -19.93 -8.43
N ILE A 177 19.72 -18.61 -8.50
CA ILE A 177 20.58 -17.82 -7.63
C ILE A 177 19.74 -16.90 -6.76
N PRO A 178 19.89 -17.01 -5.44
CA PRO A 178 19.20 -16.13 -4.54
C PRO A 178 19.79 -14.72 -4.62
N VAL A 179 18.92 -13.74 -4.56
CA VAL A 179 19.24 -12.32 -4.34
C VAL A 179 18.74 -11.91 -2.95
N ASP A 180 19.03 -10.68 -2.52
CA ASP A 180 18.42 -10.14 -1.31
C ASP A 180 16.90 -10.14 -1.45
N ILE A 181 16.21 -10.84 -0.54
CA ILE A 181 14.76 -10.98 -0.58
C ILE A 181 14.02 -9.62 -0.51
N ASN A 182 14.63 -8.61 0.11
CA ASN A 182 14.04 -7.28 0.21
C ASN A 182 14.20 -6.45 -1.08
N SER A 183 15.02 -6.92 -2.02
CA SER A 183 15.19 -6.30 -3.36
C SER A 183 14.17 -6.79 -4.40
N LEU A 184 13.29 -7.71 -4.01
CA LEU A 184 12.27 -8.32 -4.85
C LEU A 184 10.89 -7.69 -4.59
N ASN A 185 10.09 -7.59 -5.65
CA ASN A 185 8.72 -7.15 -5.62
C ASN A 185 7.76 -8.31 -5.33
N PHE A 186 7.19 -8.27 -4.13
CA PHE A 186 6.22 -9.24 -3.63
C PHE A 186 4.77 -8.74 -3.70
N TYR A 187 4.50 -7.68 -4.44
CA TYR A 187 3.16 -7.10 -4.56
C TYR A 187 2.57 -7.31 -5.96
N PRO A 188 1.23 -7.36 -6.09
CA PRO A 188 0.57 -7.32 -7.38
C PRO A 188 0.94 -6.08 -8.19
N GLU A 189 0.97 -6.22 -9.51
CA GLU A 189 1.19 -5.12 -10.44
C GLU A 189 0.24 -3.95 -10.14
N GLY A 190 0.79 -2.74 -10.00
CA GLY A 190 0.03 -1.52 -9.72
C GLY A 190 -0.24 -1.23 -8.24
N PHE A 191 0.02 -2.17 -7.32
CA PHE A 191 -0.29 -1.98 -5.90
C PHE A 191 0.47 -0.79 -5.29
N GLU A 192 1.78 -0.73 -5.45
CA GLU A 192 2.61 0.37 -4.94
C GLU A 192 2.24 1.74 -5.55
N ALA A 193 1.84 1.74 -6.83
CA ALA A 193 1.40 2.94 -7.52
C ALA A 193 0.08 3.47 -6.94
N GLU A 194 -0.88 2.59 -6.64
CA GLU A 194 -2.13 2.98 -5.98
C GLU A 194 -1.90 3.46 -4.55
N VAL A 195 -0.99 2.83 -3.79
CA VAL A 195 -0.59 3.34 -2.47
C VAL A 195 -0.02 4.76 -2.58
N THR A 196 0.85 4.99 -3.55
CA THR A 196 1.44 6.32 -3.81
C THR A 196 0.38 7.34 -4.19
N ALA A 197 -0.57 6.98 -5.05
CA ALA A 197 -1.68 7.83 -5.45
C ALA A 197 -2.64 8.18 -4.31
N GLY A 198 -2.71 7.33 -3.28
CA GLY A 198 -3.53 7.55 -2.08
C GLY A 198 -2.92 8.45 -1.01
N MET A 199 -1.72 9.00 -1.24
CA MET A 199 -1.08 9.90 -0.27
C MET A 199 -1.66 11.33 -0.33
N PRO A 200 -1.76 12.04 0.81
CA PRO A 200 -1.37 11.60 2.16
C PRO A 200 -2.41 10.65 2.78
N PHE A 201 -1.92 9.69 3.57
CA PHE A 201 -2.77 8.75 4.32
C PHE A 201 -2.40 8.78 5.80
N ARG A 202 -3.33 9.25 6.64
CA ARG A 202 -3.10 9.46 8.08
C ARG A 202 -1.85 10.33 8.31
N ASN A 203 -0.88 9.82 9.08
CA ASN A 203 0.35 10.53 9.41
C ASN A 203 1.45 10.36 8.34
N TYR A 204 1.15 9.70 7.22
CA TYR A 204 2.11 9.47 6.14
C TYR A 204 1.88 10.47 5.01
N SER A 205 2.92 11.24 4.70
CA SER A 205 2.94 12.15 3.54
C SER A 205 3.40 11.47 2.25
N VAL A 206 4.09 10.32 2.36
CA VAL A 206 4.64 9.54 1.24
C VAL A 206 4.50 8.05 1.53
N ALA A 207 4.49 7.23 0.48
CA ALA A 207 4.40 5.78 0.57
C ALA A 207 5.75 5.17 0.98
N THR A 208 5.95 4.90 2.26
CA THR A 208 7.16 4.21 2.74
C THR A 208 7.05 2.70 2.57
N PRO A 209 8.17 1.95 2.45
CA PRO A 209 8.14 0.50 2.36
C PRO A 209 7.35 -0.17 3.50
N GLU A 210 7.49 0.34 4.73
CA GLU A 210 6.77 -0.17 5.90
C GLU A 210 5.26 0.06 5.79
N LEU A 211 4.85 1.20 5.21
CA LEU A 211 3.44 1.50 4.99
C LEU A 211 2.85 0.61 3.89
N ILE A 212 3.58 0.43 2.78
CA ILE A 212 3.18 -0.46 1.68
C ILE A 212 2.98 -1.89 2.21
N ASP A 213 3.94 -2.39 2.99
CA ASP A 213 3.84 -3.69 3.67
C ASP A 213 2.62 -3.75 4.59
N SER A 214 2.46 -2.77 5.48
CA SER A 214 1.35 -2.74 6.43
C SER A 214 -0.01 -2.70 5.73
N LEU A 215 -0.16 -1.87 4.69
CA LEU A 215 -1.39 -1.77 3.92
C LEU A 215 -1.68 -3.08 3.22
N TYR A 216 -0.71 -3.66 2.51
CA TYR A 216 -0.88 -4.91 1.79
C TYR A 216 -1.28 -6.06 2.72
N TYR A 217 -0.56 -6.25 3.83
CA TYR A 217 -0.85 -7.32 4.78
C TYR A 217 -2.20 -7.17 5.46
N SER A 218 -2.64 -5.93 5.71
CA SER A 218 -3.96 -5.67 6.30
C SER A 218 -5.11 -6.20 5.41
N LEU A 219 -4.92 -6.26 4.08
CA LEU A 219 -5.95 -6.72 3.15
C LEU A 219 -6.28 -8.21 3.29
N SER A 220 -5.48 -8.98 4.04
CA SER A 220 -5.82 -10.37 4.43
C SER A 220 -7.07 -10.45 5.32
N VAL A 221 -7.38 -9.37 6.06
CA VAL A 221 -8.47 -9.34 7.05
C VAL A 221 -9.39 -8.13 6.90
N SER A 222 -9.00 -7.11 6.15
CA SER A 222 -9.70 -5.83 6.02
C SER A 222 -9.96 -5.48 4.56
N ASN A 223 -11.09 -4.82 4.30
CA ASN A 223 -11.42 -4.22 3.01
C ASN A 223 -11.85 -2.76 3.13
N GLY A 224 -11.60 -2.15 4.29
CA GLY A 224 -11.99 -0.78 4.61
C GLY A 224 -13.43 -0.63 5.13
N ARG A 225 -14.36 -1.55 4.84
CA ARG A 225 -15.79 -1.38 5.21
C ARG A 225 -16.01 -1.24 6.71
N GLU A 226 -15.18 -1.89 7.52
CA GLU A 226 -15.28 -1.73 8.98
C GLU A 226 -15.07 -0.28 9.46
N LEU A 227 -14.39 0.56 8.68
CA LEU A 227 -14.16 1.96 9.04
C LEU A 227 -15.45 2.79 9.04
N THR A 228 -16.43 2.40 8.22
CA THR A 228 -17.71 3.11 8.07
C THR A 228 -18.88 2.36 8.71
N ARG A 229 -18.64 1.21 9.33
CA ARG A 229 -19.69 0.40 9.94
C ARG A 229 -20.26 1.10 11.18
N GLY A 230 -21.58 1.13 11.28
CA GLY A 230 -22.29 1.72 12.42
C GLY A 230 -22.25 3.26 12.45
N LEU A 231 -21.83 3.91 11.36
CA LEU A 231 -21.99 5.36 11.22
C LEU A 231 -23.47 5.68 11.01
N GLU A 232 -24.01 6.55 11.86
CA GLU A 232 -25.36 7.09 11.73
C GLU A 232 -25.29 8.53 11.21
N ILE A 233 -26.33 8.94 10.47
CA ILE A 233 -26.48 10.32 10.01
C ILE A 233 -26.71 11.19 11.25
N THR A 234 -25.81 12.13 11.50
CA THR A 234 -26.00 13.14 12.54
C THR A 234 -27.10 14.11 12.11
N ASP A 235 -28.34 13.85 12.53
CA ASP A 235 -29.44 14.77 12.33
C ASP A 235 -29.46 15.79 13.46
N GLU A 236 -29.12 17.02 13.10
CA GLU A 236 -29.13 18.13 14.04
C GLU A 236 -30.52 18.74 14.16
N ASN A 237 -31.45 18.57 13.22
CA ASN A 237 -32.73 19.28 13.16
C ASN A 237 -33.68 19.00 14.34
N GLU A 238 -34.52 19.98 14.70
CA GLU A 238 -35.53 19.80 15.75
C GLU A 238 -36.61 18.79 15.31
N GLU A 239 -36.88 17.76 16.15
CA GLU A 239 -37.99 16.82 15.94
C GLU A 239 -39.33 17.60 15.91
N TYR A 240 -40.18 17.34 14.91
CA TYR A 240 -41.51 17.96 14.78
C TYR A 240 -42.60 16.99 15.24
N TYR A 241 -43.59 17.45 16.03
CA TYR A 241 -44.79 16.68 16.42
C TYR A 241 -45.62 16.21 15.21
N ARG A 242 -45.19 15.14 14.57
CA ARG A 242 -46.05 14.28 13.74
C ARG A 242 -45.56 12.85 13.87
N ASN A 243 -46.50 11.93 14.06
CA ASN A 243 -46.28 10.52 14.31
C ASN A 243 -45.08 9.97 13.54
N LYS A 244 -44.20 9.27 14.28
CA LYS A 244 -43.20 8.34 13.76
C LYS A 244 -43.90 7.20 13.00
N GLU A 245 -44.38 7.49 11.81
CA GLU A 245 -44.45 6.50 10.75
C GLU A 245 -43.57 7.04 9.63
N ASP A 246 -42.71 6.16 9.14
CA ASP A 246 -41.81 6.28 8.01
C ASP A 246 -40.32 6.59 8.29
N GLU A 247 -39.53 5.58 7.89
CA GLU A 247 -38.10 5.55 7.55
C GLU A 247 -37.10 5.14 8.64
N LEU A 248 -37.33 3.97 9.24
CA LEU A 248 -36.20 3.04 9.46
C LEU A 248 -35.77 2.49 8.09
N PHE A 249 -34.76 3.10 7.47
CA PHE A 249 -33.95 2.38 6.49
C PHE A 249 -33.04 1.42 7.27
N ASP A 250 -33.56 0.21 7.49
CA ASP A 250 -32.79 -0.92 7.97
C ASP A 250 -31.87 -1.37 6.83
N TYR A 251 -30.68 -0.75 6.74
CA TYR A 251 -29.60 -1.33 5.96
C TYR A 251 -29.13 -2.57 6.73
N ALA A 252 -29.73 -3.70 6.39
CA ALA A 252 -29.20 -5.01 6.72
C ALA A 252 -27.83 -5.16 6.03
N ASP A 253 -26.78 -4.71 6.71
CA ASP A 253 -25.41 -4.98 6.30
C ASP A 253 -25.09 -6.41 6.73
N THR A 254 -25.22 -7.33 5.78
CA THR A 254 -24.90 -8.73 5.98
C THR A 254 -23.41 -8.85 6.30
N ASP A 255 -23.13 -9.35 7.50
CA ASP A 255 -21.83 -9.49 8.15
C ASP A 255 -20.84 -10.43 7.43
N THR A 256 -21.12 -10.81 6.20
CA THR A 256 -20.15 -11.52 5.37
C THR A 256 -19.26 -10.47 4.75
N ILE A 257 -18.03 -10.39 5.25
CA ILE A 257 -16.88 -10.10 4.39
C ILE A 257 -17.05 -11.07 3.21
N SER A 258 -17.66 -10.61 2.12
CA SER A 258 -17.67 -11.34 0.86
C SER A 258 -16.21 -11.61 0.62
N SER A 259 -15.81 -12.88 0.74
CA SER A 259 -14.46 -13.30 0.40
C SER A 259 -14.21 -12.68 -0.96
N PHE A 260 -13.26 -11.74 -1.06
CA PHE A 260 -12.78 -11.29 -2.36
C PHE A 260 -12.25 -12.55 -3.01
N SER A 261 -13.11 -13.20 -3.79
CA SER A 261 -12.94 -14.61 -4.19
C SER A 261 -11.79 -14.78 -5.17
N CYS A 262 -11.13 -13.67 -5.51
CA CYS A 262 -10.02 -13.64 -6.44
C CYS A 262 -8.87 -12.74 -5.94
N SER A 263 -8.06 -13.21 -4.98
CA SER A 263 -6.74 -12.61 -4.68
C SER A 263 -5.83 -13.63 -3.98
N ILE A 264 -4.51 -13.45 -4.07
CA ILE A 264 -3.56 -14.17 -3.22
C ILE A 264 -3.60 -13.53 -1.83
N ASP A 265 -3.78 -14.37 -0.80
CA ASP A 265 -3.87 -13.91 0.58
C ASP A 265 -2.57 -13.21 1.01
N PRO A 266 -2.59 -11.90 1.32
CA PRO A 266 -1.40 -11.15 1.70
C PRO A 266 -0.66 -11.69 2.92
N ALA A 267 -1.33 -12.46 3.80
CA ALA A 267 -0.68 -13.12 4.92
C ALA A 267 0.34 -14.17 4.46
N ILE A 268 0.14 -14.80 3.29
CA ILE A 268 1.12 -15.72 2.68
C ILE A 268 2.40 -14.95 2.36
N ILE A 269 2.25 -13.80 1.69
CA ILE A 269 3.36 -12.93 1.31
C ILE A 269 4.13 -12.45 2.54
N ARG A 270 3.44 -12.03 3.61
CA ARG A 270 4.08 -11.63 4.88
C ARG A 270 4.97 -12.72 5.48
N VAL A 271 4.60 -14.00 5.33
CA VAL A 271 5.39 -15.12 5.84
C VAL A 271 6.63 -15.35 4.96
N ILE A 272 6.46 -15.35 3.65
CA ILE A 272 7.53 -15.73 2.71
C ILE A 272 8.50 -14.60 2.42
N LYS A 273 8.09 -13.33 2.51
CA LYS A 273 8.95 -12.14 2.49
C LYS A 273 9.64 -11.96 3.85
N SER A 274 10.39 -12.98 4.27
CA SER A 274 11.18 -12.95 5.50
C SER A 274 12.56 -13.54 5.28
N GLU A 275 13.55 -13.11 6.08
CA GLU A 275 14.94 -13.60 6.00
C GLU A 275 15.06 -15.13 6.13
N LYS A 276 14.04 -15.81 6.67
CA LYS A 276 14.00 -17.28 6.74
C LYS A 276 13.96 -17.95 5.37
N TYR A 277 13.41 -17.26 4.37
CA TYR A 277 13.37 -17.71 2.98
C TYR A 277 14.54 -17.19 2.15
N GLN A 278 15.48 -16.44 2.76
CA GLN A 278 16.72 -16.08 2.11
C GLN A 278 17.49 -17.36 1.72
N ASN A 279 18.09 -17.34 0.53
CA ASN A 279 18.78 -18.50 -0.05
C ASN A 279 17.87 -19.68 -0.42
N THR A 280 16.59 -19.41 -0.68
CA THR A 280 15.65 -20.39 -1.25
C THR A 280 15.25 -19.97 -2.66
N LEU A 281 14.47 -20.80 -3.37
CA LEU A 281 13.88 -20.39 -4.64
C LEU A 281 12.96 -19.16 -4.51
N ILE A 282 12.42 -18.87 -3.32
CA ILE A 282 11.55 -17.72 -3.08
C ILE A 282 12.32 -16.40 -3.20
N SER A 283 13.60 -16.39 -2.79
CA SER A 283 14.46 -15.22 -2.88
C SER A 283 15.15 -15.12 -4.24
N THR A 284 14.48 -15.42 -5.36
CA THR A 284 15.07 -15.36 -6.71
C THR A 284 14.19 -14.57 -7.66
N ARG A 285 14.82 -13.96 -8.69
CA ARG A 285 14.12 -13.17 -9.72
C ARG A 285 13.15 -14.04 -10.53
N GLU A 286 13.49 -15.30 -10.74
CA GLU A 286 12.63 -16.24 -11.46
C GLU A 286 11.36 -16.52 -10.67
N PHE A 287 11.42 -16.66 -9.34
CA PHE A 287 10.21 -16.79 -8.53
C PHE A 287 9.39 -15.50 -8.50
N GLU A 288 10.02 -14.32 -8.42
CA GLU A 288 9.33 -13.02 -8.56
C GLU A 288 8.52 -12.96 -9.87
N GLU A 289 9.08 -13.37 -11.01
CA GLU A 289 8.35 -13.47 -12.28
C GLU A 289 7.14 -14.41 -12.23
N ARG A 290 7.25 -15.54 -11.52
CA ARG A 290 6.12 -16.47 -11.32
C ARG A 290 5.10 -15.85 -10.38
N LEU A 291 5.53 -15.17 -9.33
CA LEU A 291 4.66 -14.55 -8.35
C LEU A 291 3.74 -13.51 -9.02
N GLN A 292 4.28 -12.70 -9.93
CA GLN A 292 3.46 -11.77 -10.73
C GLN A 292 2.38 -12.48 -11.56
N LEU A 293 2.69 -13.65 -12.12
CA LEU A 293 1.70 -14.48 -12.81
C LEU A 293 0.70 -15.11 -11.83
N ILE A 294 1.17 -15.56 -10.65
CA ILE A 294 0.36 -16.19 -9.61
C ILE A 294 -0.68 -15.22 -9.03
N PHE A 295 -0.36 -13.93 -8.89
CA PHE A 295 -1.38 -12.94 -8.48
C PHE A 295 -2.61 -12.94 -9.40
N ARG A 296 -2.43 -13.22 -10.69
CA ARG A 296 -3.50 -13.26 -11.69
C ARG A 296 -4.31 -14.56 -11.68
N THR A 297 -3.81 -15.62 -11.05
CA THR A 297 -4.55 -16.88 -10.90
C THR A 297 -5.59 -16.77 -9.80
N CYS A 298 -5.35 -15.89 -8.83
CA CYS A 298 -6.11 -15.76 -7.59
C CYS A 298 -6.18 -17.05 -6.75
N ARG A 299 -5.16 -17.90 -6.84
CA ARG A 299 -5.15 -19.22 -6.21
C ARG A 299 -4.01 -19.37 -5.22
N ASN A 300 -4.37 -19.35 -3.94
CA ASN A 300 -3.43 -19.60 -2.83
C ASN A 300 -2.74 -20.96 -2.97
N ASP A 301 -3.46 -21.97 -3.44
CA ASP A 301 -2.89 -23.33 -3.55
C ASP A 301 -1.80 -23.44 -4.64
N ILE A 302 -1.75 -22.51 -5.60
CA ILE A 302 -0.65 -22.45 -6.58
C ILE A 302 0.61 -21.89 -5.92
N ILE A 303 0.55 -20.75 -5.21
CA ILE A 303 1.73 -20.22 -4.50
C ILE A 303 2.19 -21.19 -3.41
N GLU A 304 1.26 -21.85 -2.74
CA GLU A 304 1.57 -22.85 -1.71
C GLU A 304 2.34 -24.05 -2.26
N ASP A 305 2.15 -24.45 -3.52
CA ASP A 305 2.98 -25.50 -4.13
C ASP A 305 4.45 -25.09 -4.20
N TYR A 306 4.76 -23.83 -4.50
CA TYR A 306 6.15 -23.33 -4.53
C TYR A 306 6.74 -23.31 -3.12
N ILE A 307 5.94 -22.88 -2.14
CA ILE A 307 6.37 -22.81 -0.72
C ILE A 307 6.54 -24.21 -0.12
N GLN A 308 5.67 -25.16 -0.47
CA GLN A 308 5.76 -26.55 -0.01
C GLN A 308 6.75 -27.38 -0.84
N GLY A 309 7.20 -26.84 -1.97
CA GLY A 309 8.09 -27.48 -2.92
C GLY A 309 9.50 -26.89 -2.94
N LEU A 310 9.96 -26.25 -1.87
CA LEU A 310 11.30 -25.63 -1.79
C LEU A 310 12.47 -26.59 -2.08
N ASP A 311 12.25 -27.90 -2.03
CA ASP A 311 13.19 -28.96 -2.38
C ASP A 311 13.14 -29.35 -3.88
N LYS A 312 12.07 -29.01 -4.59
CA LYS A 312 11.90 -29.37 -6.00
C LYS A 312 12.54 -28.35 -6.92
N ASP A 313 12.94 -28.81 -8.10
CA ASP A 313 13.31 -27.92 -9.18
C ASP A 313 12.16 -26.99 -9.56
N LEU A 314 12.47 -25.72 -9.85
CA LEU A 314 11.46 -24.72 -10.20
C LEU A 314 10.62 -25.13 -11.40
N TRP A 315 11.22 -25.75 -12.42
CA TRP A 315 10.49 -26.22 -13.60
C TRP A 315 9.44 -27.30 -13.28
N VAL A 316 9.63 -28.08 -12.21
CA VAL A 316 8.64 -29.06 -11.74
C VAL A 316 7.46 -28.32 -11.11
N LEU A 317 7.72 -27.28 -10.31
CA LEU A 317 6.70 -26.43 -9.71
C LEU A 317 5.90 -25.67 -10.77
N ASP A 318 6.59 -25.13 -11.78
CA ASP A 318 5.95 -24.52 -12.96
C ASP A 318 5.01 -25.51 -13.67
N SER A 319 5.40 -26.79 -13.79
CA SER A 319 4.56 -27.84 -14.38
C SER A 319 3.34 -28.15 -13.51
N MET A 320 3.51 -28.24 -12.19
CA MET A 320 2.41 -28.46 -11.24
C MET A 320 1.41 -27.30 -11.27
N ALA A 321 1.89 -26.05 -11.33
CA ALA A 321 1.05 -24.87 -11.48
C ALA A 321 0.27 -24.89 -12.81
N ALA A 322 0.91 -25.29 -13.92
CA ALA A 322 0.24 -25.43 -15.21
C ALA A 322 -0.87 -26.50 -15.21
N GLU A 323 -0.69 -27.61 -14.50
CA GLU A 323 -1.69 -28.67 -14.40
C GLU A 323 -2.94 -28.21 -13.62
N LYS A 324 -2.74 -27.37 -12.60
CA LYS A 324 -3.82 -26.82 -11.78
C LYS A 324 -4.54 -25.65 -12.43
N GLU A 325 -3.87 -24.88 -13.28
CA GLU A 325 -4.42 -23.65 -13.85
C GLU A 325 -5.45 -23.92 -14.96
N GLU A 326 -6.64 -23.36 -14.79
CA GLU A 326 -7.77 -23.54 -15.72
C GLU A 326 -7.76 -22.49 -16.83
N ASN A 327 -7.29 -21.27 -16.53
CA ASN A 327 -7.18 -20.20 -17.51
C ASN A 327 -6.12 -20.56 -18.55
N ILE A 328 -6.54 -20.61 -19.82
CA ILE A 328 -5.71 -21.08 -20.93
C ILE A 328 -4.42 -20.24 -21.09
N GLU A 329 -4.50 -18.93 -20.91
CA GLU A 329 -3.36 -18.04 -21.11
C GLU A 329 -2.37 -18.12 -19.94
N LEU A 330 -2.86 -18.14 -18.69
CA LEU A 330 -2.01 -18.34 -17.51
C LEU A 330 -1.34 -19.72 -17.53
N ARG A 331 -2.10 -20.77 -17.89
CA ARG A 331 -1.56 -22.12 -18.07
C ARG A 331 -0.45 -22.17 -19.13
N LYS A 332 -0.64 -21.53 -20.29
CA LYS A 332 0.40 -21.46 -21.33
C LYS A 332 1.67 -20.78 -20.81
N ALA A 333 1.54 -19.76 -19.97
CA ALA A 333 2.69 -19.09 -19.37
C ALA A 333 3.45 -20.02 -18.41
N PHE A 334 2.76 -20.75 -17.51
CA PHE A 334 3.41 -21.76 -16.67
C PHE A 334 4.06 -22.90 -17.49
N ILE A 335 3.45 -23.34 -18.59
CA ILE A 335 4.07 -24.31 -19.52
C ILE A 335 5.33 -23.73 -20.17
N ALA A 336 5.35 -22.43 -20.48
CA ALA A 336 6.53 -21.78 -21.03
C ALA A 336 7.66 -21.73 -19.98
N TYR A 337 7.33 -21.46 -18.72
CA TYR A 337 8.27 -21.49 -17.61
C TYR A 337 8.84 -22.90 -17.37
N SER A 338 8.01 -23.94 -17.34
CA SER A 338 8.48 -25.31 -17.13
C SER A 338 9.42 -25.82 -18.23
N LYS A 339 9.27 -25.32 -19.46
CA LYS A 339 10.18 -25.60 -20.59
C LYS A 339 11.57 -24.99 -20.44
N GLN A 340 11.75 -24.02 -19.53
CA GLN A 340 13.07 -23.43 -19.25
C GLN A 340 13.99 -24.41 -18.50
N LYS A 341 13.43 -25.44 -17.85
CA LYS A 341 14.19 -26.45 -17.09
C LYS A 341 15.13 -25.86 -16.04
N LEU A 342 14.68 -24.78 -15.39
CA LEU A 342 15.34 -24.17 -14.23
C LEU A 342 15.27 -25.11 -13.02
N THR A 343 16.43 -25.53 -12.54
CA THR A 343 16.57 -26.38 -11.36
C THR A 343 16.52 -25.53 -10.10
N ASN A 344 16.72 -26.10 -8.92
CA ASN A 344 16.63 -25.34 -7.66
C ASN A 344 17.90 -24.54 -7.31
N VAL A 345 17.87 -23.74 -6.24
CA VAL A 345 19.08 -23.16 -5.62
C VAL A 345 20.01 -24.25 -5.08
N LYS A 346 21.32 -24.00 -5.08
CA LYS A 346 22.30 -24.98 -4.60
C LYS A 346 22.11 -25.27 -3.11
N GLY A 347 21.86 -26.52 -2.75
CA GLY A 347 21.68 -26.95 -1.36
C GLY A 347 20.27 -26.72 -0.79
N ALA A 348 19.27 -26.48 -1.64
CA ALA A 348 17.88 -26.22 -1.25
C ALA A 348 17.28 -27.26 -0.28
N GLU A 349 17.67 -28.53 -0.41
CA GLU A 349 17.15 -29.62 0.42
C GLU A 349 17.54 -29.52 1.90
N LYS A 350 18.58 -28.74 2.23
CA LYS A 350 19.13 -28.69 3.59
C LYS A 350 18.13 -28.17 4.63
N TYR A 351 17.23 -27.27 4.24
CA TYR A 351 16.29 -26.61 5.15
C TYR A 351 14.84 -26.62 4.67
N SER A 352 14.56 -27.22 3.50
CA SER A 352 13.22 -27.24 2.90
C SER A 352 12.17 -27.78 3.86
N GLN A 353 12.42 -28.92 4.51
CA GLN A 353 11.46 -29.53 5.44
C GLN A 353 11.18 -28.67 6.67
N LEU A 354 12.19 -27.99 7.22
CA LEU A 354 12.02 -27.08 8.36
C LEU A 354 11.20 -25.84 7.97
N LEU A 355 11.44 -25.29 6.77
CA LEU A 355 10.71 -24.13 6.27
C LEU A 355 9.25 -24.46 5.91
N LYS A 356 8.96 -25.68 5.45
CA LYS A 356 7.58 -26.17 5.25
C LYS A 356 6.79 -26.14 6.55
N SER A 357 7.34 -26.68 7.63
CA SER A 357 6.70 -26.65 8.96
C SER A 357 6.58 -25.22 9.50
N TYR A 358 7.62 -24.40 9.32
CA TYR A 358 7.62 -22.99 9.69
C TYR A 358 6.46 -22.24 9.01
N TYR A 359 6.26 -22.42 7.69
CA TYR A 359 5.18 -21.77 6.94
C TYR A 359 3.80 -22.02 7.56
N SER A 360 3.44 -23.28 7.76
CA SER A 360 2.10 -23.64 8.23
C SER A 360 1.81 -23.08 9.62
N GLU A 361 2.78 -23.10 10.52
CA GLU A 361 2.65 -22.51 11.86
C GLU A 361 2.56 -20.98 11.82
N HIS A 362 3.44 -20.34 11.04
CA HIS A 362 3.56 -18.88 11.02
C HIS A 362 2.43 -18.21 10.24
N LEU A 363 1.87 -18.85 9.22
CA LEU A 363 0.70 -18.32 8.51
C LEU A 363 -0.50 -18.18 9.44
N ALA A 364 -0.77 -19.20 10.27
CA ALA A 364 -1.85 -19.16 11.25
C ALA A 364 -1.62 -18.03 12.28
N LYS A 365 -0.38 -17.89 12.77
CA LYS A 365 0.00 -16.84 13.70
C LYS A 365 -0.16 -15.45 13.10
N VAL A 366 0.36 -15.22 11.89
CA VAL A 366 0.23 -13.95 11.16
C VAL A 366 -1.23 -13.57 10.97
N LYS A 367 -2.08 -14.52 10.55
CA LYS A 367 -3.52 -14.27 10.41
C LYS A 367 -4.19 -13.92 11.74
N ALA A 368 -3.81 -14.59 12.84
CA ALA A 368 -4.33 -14.27 14.16
C ALA A 368 -3.90 -12.85 14.61
N GLU A 369 -2.65 -12.47 14.38
CA GLU A 369 -2.15 -11.11 14.66
C GLU A 369 -2.91 -10.05 13.86
N LEU A 370 -3.11 -10.27 12.55
CA LEU A 370 -3.84 -9.34 11.68
C LEU A 370 -5.31 -9.20 12.11
N ARG A 371 -5.99 -10.32 12.43
CA ARG A 371 -7.37 -10.29 12.93
C ARG A 371 -7.48 -9.54 14.25
N LYS A 372 -6.57 -9.80 15.19
CA LYS A 372 -6.54 -9.11 16.47
C LYS A 372 -6.36 -7.59 16.28
N ALA A 373 -5.43 -7.18 15.43
CA ALA A 373 -5.24 -5.76 15.12
C ALA A 373 -6.49 -5.13 14.50
N ARG A 374 -7.20 -5.86 13.62
CA ARG A 374 -8.49 -5.40 13.07
C ARG A 374 -9.56 -5.28 14.15
N GLU A 375 -9.69 -6.27 15.02
CA GLU A 375 -10.66 -6.28 16.13
C GLU A 375 -10.44 -5.10 17.07
N GLU A 376 -9.19 -4.80 17.44
CA GLU A 376 -8.84 -3.63 18.26
C GLU A 376 -9.28 -2.30 17.59
N VAL A 377 -9.10 -2.16 16.28
CA VAL A 377 -9.58 -0.99 15.52
C VAL A 377 -11.11 -0.91 15.54
N VAL A 378 -11.79 -2.03 15.31
CA VAL A 378 -13.27 -2.10 15.30
C VAL A 378 -13.84 -1.73 16.67
N GLU A 379 -13.26 -2.23 17.76
CA GLU A 379 -13.68 -1.88 19.12
C GLU A 379 -13.55 -0.38 19.39
N ILE A 380 -12.42 0.24 18.98
CA ILE A 380 -12.21 1.68 19.13
C ILE A 380 -13.25 2.48 18.30
N LEU A 381 -13.55 2.05 17.08
CA LEU A 381 -14.52 2.71 16.23
C LEU A 381 -15.94 2.60 16.79
N ASN A 382 -16.34 1.42 17.27
CA ASN A 382 -17.63 1.19 17.91
C ASN A 382 -17.80 2.09 19.14
N ALA A 383 -16.79 2.17 20.01
CA ALA A 383 -16.84 3.05 21.18
C ALA A 383 -16.97 4.54 20.80
N LYS A 384 -16.32 4.97 19.72
CA LYS A 384 -16.47 6.35 19.19
C LYS A 384 -17.87 6.60 18.61
N ASN A 385 -18.42 5.63 17.88
CA ASN A 385 -19.77 5.71 17.34
C ASN A 385 -20.81 5.77 18.47
N GLU A 386 -20.69 4.92 19.50
CA GLU A 386 -21.55 4.94 20.68
C GLU A 386 -21.50 6.28 21.43
N ALA A 387 -20.30 6.85 21.59
CA ALA A 387 -20.13 8.18 22.20
C ALA A 387 -20.82 9.27 21.38
N ALA A 388 -20.70 9.25 20.05
CA ALA A 388 -21.38 10.20 19.17
C ALA A 388 -22.91 10.06 19.24
N GLN A 389 -23.43 8.82 19.21
CA GLN A 389 -24.86 8.54 19.37
C GLN A 389 -25.39 8.98 20.73
N LYS A 390 -24.58 8.90 21.79
CA LYS A 390 -24.95 9.40 23.12
C LYS A 390 -25.12 10.92 23.11
N VAL A 391 -24.18 11.66 22.50
CA VAL A 391 -24.27 13.12 22.33
C VAL A 391 -25.52 13.50 21.54
N GLU A 392 -25.85 12.76 20.47
CA GLU A 392 -27.07 13.00 19.69
C GLU A 392 -28.34 12.77 20.53
N LYS A 393 -28.38 11.70 21.34
CA LYS A 393 -29.52 11.41 22.24
C LYS A 393 -29.70 12.49 23.31
N GLU A 394 -28.60 12.98 23.90
CA GLU A 394 -28.61 14.07 24.86
C GLU A 394 -29.12 15.36 24.22
N TYR A 395 -28.66 15.68 23.01
CA TYR A 395 -29.15 16.82 22.25
C TYR A 395 -30.64 16.70 21.90
N LYS A 396 -31.11 15.55 21.43
CA LYS A 396 -32.55 15.30 21.18
C LYS A 396 -33.39 15.47 22.45
N GLN A 397 -32.87 15.11 23.62
CA GLN A 397 -33.55 15.34 24.89
C GLN A 397 -33.64 16.85 25.22
N LEU A 398 -32.57 17.61 25.00
CA LEU A 398 -32.56 19.07 25.10
C LEU A 398 -33.62 19.71 24.19
N LEU A 399 -33.69 19.27 22.92
CA LEU A 399 -34.70 19.76 21.96
C LEU A 399 -36.13 19.47 22.43
N ARG A 400 -36.40 18.28 22.99
CA ARG A 400 -37.72 17.95 23.57
C ARG A 400 -38.06 18.80 24.78
N GLN A 401 -37.08 19.17 25.61
CA GLN A 401 -37.31 20.09 26.74
C GLN A 401 -37.67 21.48 26.24
N ARG A 402 -36.94 22.02 25.25
CA ARG A 402 -37.28 23.28 24.56
C ARG A 402 -38.67 23.24 23.97
N GLU A 403 -39.01 22.14 23.31
CA GLU A 403 -40.31 21.96 22.70
C GLU A 403 -41.43 21.94 23.74
N LYS A 404 -41.28 21.15 24.81
CA LYS A 404 -42.22 21.12 25.94
C LYS A 404 -42.44 22.52 26.54
N TYR A 405 -41.40 23.35 26.61
CA TYR A 405 -41.51 24.74 27.09
C TYR A 405 -42.41 25.61 26.20
N ARG A 406 -42.44 25.34 24.89
CA ARG A 406 -43.30 26.04 23.92
C ARG A 406 -44.74 25.51 23.88
N MET A 407 -45.01 24.35 24.49
CA MET A 407 -46.34 23.74 24.48
C MET A 407 -47.26 24.33 25.55
N GLU A 408 -48.47 24.71 25.16
CA GLU A 408 -49.54 25.04 26.10
C GLU A 408 -50.23 23.75 26.59
N THR A 409 -50.45 23.63 27.91
CA THR A 409 -51.18 22.50 28.51
C THR A 409 -52.64 22.86 28.74
N TYR A 410 -53.56 21.92 28.50
CA TYR A 410 -54.95 22.04 28.94
C TYR A 410 -55.07 21.64 30.41
N GLY A 411 -55.51 22.57 31.27
CA GLY A 411 -55.83 22.31 32.67
C GLY A 411 -57.33 22.40 32.90
N PHE A 412 -57.93 21.38 33.52
CA PHE A 412 -59.33 21.37 33.93
C PHE A 412 -59.52 20.47 35.16
N GLU A 413 -60.43 20.85 36.05
CA GLU A 413 -60.85 20.02 37.18
C GLU A 413 -61.92 19.04 36.70
N LEU A 414 -61.76 17.76 37.04
CA LEU A 414 -62.73 16.71 36.71
C LEU A 414 -63.36 16.18 37.99
N THR A 415 -64.69 16.32 38.10
CA THR A 415 -65.45 15.88 39.27
C THR A 415 -66.23 14.58 39.06
N GLU A 416 -66.30 14.08 37.82
CA GLU A 416 -67.04 12.86 37.46
C GLU A 416 -66.28 12.04 36.39
N MET A 417 -66.37 10.72 36.45
CA MET A 417 -65.70 9.80 35.51
C MET A 417 -66.52 9.67 34.20
N GLY A 418 -65.87 9.77 33.04
CA GLY A 418 -66.51 9.62 31.73
C GLY A 418 -65.58 9.91 30.55
N TRP A 419 -66.11 9.85 29.32
CA TRP A 419 -65.38 10.27 28.12
C TRP A 419 -65.18 11.79 28.13
N ILE A 420 -63.94 12.23 27.88
CA ILE A 420 -63.56 13.65 27.86
C ILE A 420 -63.07 13.97 26.45
N ASN A 421 -63.60 15.04 25.87
CA ASN A 421 -63.19 15.55 24.58
C ASN A 421 -62.56 16.96 24.73
N ILE A 422 -61.43 17.20 24.07
CA ILE A 422 -60.67 18.46 24.12
C ILE A 422 -60.64 19.03 22.70
N ASP A 423 -61.64 19.85 22.36
CA ASP A 423 -61.87 20.39 21.01
C ASP A 423 -61.81 21.92 20.93
N ARG A 424 -61.62 22.42 19.71
CA ARG A 424 -61.42 23.85 19.39
C ARG A 424 -62.76 24.59 19.17
N GLY A 425 -63.05 25.59 20.00
CA GLY A 425 -64.15 26.56 19.81
C GLY A 425 -63.85 27.73 18.85
N VAL A 426 -64.77 28.71 18.73
CA VAL A 426 -64.84 29.74 17.66
C VAL A 426 -64.08 31.07 17.92
N ILE A 427 -63.15 31.12 18.88
CA ILE A 427 -62.45 32.37 19.25
C ILE A 427 -61.17 32.58 18.40
N ALA A 428 -60.88 33.83 18.04
CA ALA A 428 -59.67 34.23 17.32
C ALA A 428 -58.41 34.02 18.18
N LYS A 429 -57.43 33.27 17.65
CA LYS A 429 -56.21 32.87 18.37
C LYS A 429 -55.11 33.93 18.27
N GLN A 430 -54.32 34.09 19.34
CA GLN A 430 -53.04 34.84 19.32
C GLN A 430 -51.84 34.01 18.82
N TRP A 431 -52.05 32.73 18.47
CA TRP A 431 -51.04 31.79 17.97
C TRP A 431 -51.55 31.07 16.72
N GLY A 432 -50.64 30.77 15.79
CA GLY A 432 -50.95 30.05 14.56
C GLY A 432 -49.70 29.52 13.87
N TYR A 433 -49.89 28.54 12.97
CA TYR A 433 -48.85 28.09 12.06
C TYR A 433 -48.44 29.25 11.16
N GLN A 434 -47.15 29.56 11.16
CA GLN A 434 -46.56 30.66 10.42
C GLN A 434 -45.24 30.18 9.82
N GLY A 435 -44.98 30.59 8.58
CA GLY A 435 -43.72 30.32 7.90
C GLY A 435 -42.64 31.31 8.29
N LEU A 436 -41.41 30.83 8.34
CA LEU A 436 -40.21 31.65 8.49
C LEU A 436 -39.05 30.95 7.78
N GLU A 437 -38.50 31.63 6.79
CA GLU A 437 -37.30 31.26 6.05
C GLU A 437 -36.25 32.36 6.18
N VAL A 438 -35.00 31.95 6.40
CA VAL A 438 -33.84 32.82 6.48
C VAL A 438 -32.81 32.36 5.45
N GLN A 439 -32.52 33.22 4.47
CA GLN A 439 -31.48 32.99 3.48
C GLN A 439 -30.21 33.75 3.86
N VAL A 440 -29.16 33.02 4.18
CA VAL A 440 -27.83 33.59 4.41
C VAL A 440 -27.06 33.65 3.10
N GLN A 441 -26.40 34.79 2.84
CA GLN A 441 -25.58 35.01 1.65
C GLN A 441 -24.12 34.60 1.87
N ASN A 442 -23.42 34.28 0.77
CA ASN A 442 -21.98 33.92 0.76
C ASN A 442 -21.64 32.74 1.68
N VAL A 443 -22.46 31.68 1.67
CA VAL A 443 -22.33 30.58 2.64
C VAL A 443 -21.09 29.72 2.47
N GLU A 444 -20.51 29.67 1.27
CA GLU A 444 -19.33 28.83 0.96
C GLU A 444 -18.07 29.23 1.74
N LYS A 445 -18.03 30.42 2.33
CA LYS A 445 -16.87 30.89 3.10
C LYS A 445 -16.91 30.46 4.58
N TYR A 446 -18.01 29.91 5.06
CA TYR A 446 -18.17 29.51 6.46
C TYR A 446 -18.02 28.00 6.61
N ASP A 447 -17.20 27.56 7.56
CA ASP A 447 -17.04 26.17 7.96
C ASP A 447 -18.27 25.64 8.70
N MET A 448 -18.93 26.53 9.45
CA MET A 448 -20.11 26.25 10.25
C MET A 448 -21.05 27.46 10.21
N LEU A 449 -22.36 27.23 10.03
CA LEU A 449 -23.36 28.29 9.91
C LEU A 449 -24.67 27.86 10.57
N HIS A 450 -25.14 28.67 11.51
CA HIS A 450 -26.39 28.44 12.22
C HIS A 450 -27.27 29.67 12.19
N SER A 451 -28.58 29.45 12.24
CA SER A 451 -29.55 30.53 12.37
C SER A 451 -30.58 30.18 13.43
N TYR A 452 -30.86 31.15 14.28
CA TYR A 452 -31.73 31.04 15.43
C TYR A 452 -32.86 32.05 15.31
N VAL A 453 -34.02 31.72 15.86
CA VAL A 453 -35.07 32.69 16.16
C VAL A 453 -35.32 32.70 17.66
N VAL A 454 -35.25 33.88 18.25
CA VAL A 454 -35.56 34.15 19.65
C VAL A 454 -36.93 34.80 19.74
N TYR A 455 -37.90 34.08 20.28
CA TYR A 455 -39.27 34.56 20.51
C TYR A 455 -39.36 35.28 21.86
N THR A 456 -39.18 36.61 21.87
CA THR A 456 -39.03 37.38 23.10
C THR A 456 -40.29 37.38 23.98
N SER A 457 -41.48 37.30 23.39
CA SER A 457 -42.75 37.27 24.15
C SER A 457 -42.95 36.01 24.99
N ILE A 458 -42.28 34.92 24.62
CA ILE A 458 -42.40 33.61 25.29
C ILE A 458 -41.06 33.11 25.83
N LYS A 459 -40.02 33.95 25.76
CA LYS A 459 -38.65 33.61 26.20
C LYS A 459 -38.15 32.26 25.66
N SER A 460 -38.40 32.00 24.39
CA SER A 460 -38.06 30.72 23.76
C SER A 460 -37.09 30.90 22.61
N LEU A 461 -36.18 29.94 22.50
CA LEU A 461 -35.23 29.78 21.40
C LEU A 461 -35.71 28.65 20.48
N TYR A 462 -35.56 28.85 19.17
CA TYR A 462 -35.70 27.80 18.17
C TYR A 462 -34.51 27.86 17.21
N ARG A 463 -33.76 26.77 17.08
CA ARG A 463 -32.71 26.70 16.06
C ARG A 463 -33.36 26.30 14.74
N LEU A 464 -33.21 27.15 13.74
CA LEU A 464 -33.79 26.88 12.43
C LEU A 464 -33.16 25.62 11.81
N ASN A 465 -34.01 24.84 11.15
CA ASN A 465 -33.63 23.62 10.45
C ASN A 465 -33.01 23.95 9.10
N THR A 466 -32.18 23.06 8.56
CA THR A 466 -31.51 23.27 7.26
C THR A 466 -31.17 21.95 6.57
N LYS A 467 -31.02 22.02 5.24
CA LYS A 467 -30.40 20.98 4.39
C LYS A 467 -29.09 21.46 3.75
N GLY A 468 -28.55 22.58 4.21
CA GLY A 468 -27.41 23.26 3.60
C GLY A 468 -27.84 24.36 2.61
N GLY A 469 -26.86 24.91 1.87
CA GLY A 469 -27.12 25.95 0.86
C GLY A 469 -27.52 27.32 1.42
N GLY A 470 -27.39 27.53 2.74
CA GLY A 470 -27.68 28.80 3.39
C GLY A 470 -29.15 29.10 3.65
N LEU A 471 -30.05 28.17 3.33
CA LEU A 471 -31.47 28.29 3.65
C LEU A 471 -31.76 27.65 5.00
N PHE A 472 -32.39 28.42 5.87
CA PHE A 472 -32.81 28.01 7.20
C PHE A 472 -34.32 28.20 7.33
N TYR A 473 -35.03 27.27 7.97
CA TYR A 473 -36.48 27.31 8.07
C TYR A 473 -37.01 26.79 9.40
N VAL A 474 -38.22 27.22 9.76
CA VAL A 474 -38.96 26.66 10.91
C VAL A 474 -39.72 25.39 10.53
N GLY A 475 -39.94 24.50 11.49
CA GLY A 475 -40.72 23.29 11.24
C GLY A 475 -40.01 22.29 10.33
N ASN A 476 -40.74 21.57 9.48
CA ASN A 476 -40.17 20.58 8.57
C ASN A 476 -39.87 21.16 7.17
N ASP A 477 -39.00 20.51 6.40
CA ASP A 477 -38.59 20.97 5.06
C ASP A 477 -39.76 21.09 4.05
N GLY A 478 -40.83 20.31 4.24
CA GLY A 478 -41.97 20.31 3.33
C GLY A 478 -42.91 21.50 3.54
N GLN A 479 -43.30 21.77 4.79
CA GLN A 479 -44.27 22.82 5.13
C GLN A 479 -43.59 24.14 5.52
N ARG A 480 -42.41 24.06 6.15
CA ARG A 480 -41.62 25.20 6.62
C ARG A 480 -42.39 26.18 7.50
N GLU A 481 -43.35 25.64 8.24
CA GLU A 481 -44.23 26.35 9.15
C GLU A 481 -44.17 25.72 10.54
N MET A 482 -44.32 26.54 11.57
CA MET A 482 -44.50 26.05 12.94
C MET A 482 -45.49 26.93 13.72
N LEU A 483 -46.02 26.37 14.80
CA LEU A 483 -46.89 27.11 15.71
C LEU A 483 -46.09 28.17 16.46
N MET A 484 -46.45 29.45 16.31
CA MET A 484 -45.79 30.55 17.01
C MET A 484 -46.78 31.69 17.34
N PRO A 485 -46.43 32.64 18.25
CA PRO A 485 -47.27 33.80 18.54
C PRO A 485 -47.45 34.65 17.28
N LYS A 486 -48.61 35.26 17.05
CA LYS A 486 -48.87 36.12 15.87
C LYS A 486 -48.63 37.59 16.20
N GLY A 487 -47.86 38.28 15.36
CA GLY A 487 -47.60 39.73 15.47
C GLY A 487 -46.75 40.14 16.67
N LYS A 488 -46.01 39.21 17.29
CA LYS A 488 -45.11 39.50 18.41
C LYS A 488 -43.69 39.76 17.90
N THR A 489 -42.90 40.47 18.70
CA THR A 489 -41.47 40.67 18.41
C THR A 489 -40.74 39.34 18.51
N ALA A 490 -39.87 39.09 17.55
CA ALA A 490 -38.86 38.04 17.60
C ALA A 490 -37.57 38.58 16.96
N VAL A 491 -36.45 37.91 17.24
CA VAL A 491 -35.12 38.30 16.72
C VAL A 491 -34.53 37.10 15.99
N ILE A 492 -34.08 37.29 14.75
CA ILE A 492 -33.25 36.30 14.06
C ILE A 492 -31.80 36.62 14.36
N ILE A 493 -31.02 35.57 14.64
CA ILE A 493 -29.58 35.68 14.83
C ILE A 493 -28.94 34.60 13.95
N SER A 494 -28.09 34.99 13.00
CA SER A 494 -27.30 34.06 12.19
C SER A 494 -25.83 34.21 12.52
N ILE A 495 -25.16 33.10 12.82
CA ILE A 495 -23.76 33.03 13.25
C ILE A 495 -23.02 32.10 12.30
N GLY A 496 -21.92 32.57 11.73
CA GLY A 496 -21.06 31.81 10.82
C GLY A 496 -19.60 31.85 11.28
N TYR A 497 -18.87 30.75 11.09
CA TYR A 497 -17.48 30.60 11.51
C TYR A 497 -16.59 30.35 10.30
N GLN A 498 -15.41 30.97 10.28
CA GLN A 498 -14.35 30.71 9.30
C GLN A 498 -13.02 30.56 10.05
N GLY A 499 -12.61 29.32 10.34
CA GLY A 499 -11.55 29.06 11.31
C GLY A 499 -11.92 29.64 12.69
N ASP A 500 -11.04 30.48 13.24
CA ASP A 500 -11.25 31.18 14.51
C ASP A 500 -12.07 32.49 14.35
N ASP A 501 -12.29 32.95 13.12
CA ASP A 501 -13.03 34.18 12.86
C ASP A 501 -14.54 33.93 12.91
N VAL A 502 -15.26 34.80 13.63
CA VAL A 502 -16.72 34.69 13.78
C VAL A 502 -17.43 35.83 13.07
N PHE A 503 -18.56 35.50 12.46
CA PHE A 503 -19.40 36.42 11.71
C PHE A 503 -20.82 36.35 12.24
N ILE A 504 -21.47 37.50 12.39
CA ILE A 504 -22.85 37.57 12.90
C ILE A 504 -23.69 38.55 12.08
N ALA A 505 -24.98 38.27 12.05
CA ALA A 505 -26.01 39.24 11.74
C ALA A 505 -27.24 38.96 12.60
N PHE A 506 -28.00 40.00 12.93
CA PHE A 506 -29.27 39.85 13.62
C PHE A 506 -30.28 40.88 13.12
N GLU A 507 -31.56 40.54 13.17
CA GLU A 507 -32.66 41.42 12.76
C GLU A 507 -33.88 41.20 13.68
N GLU A 508 -34.46 42.28 14.20
CA GLU A 508 -35.77 42.23 14.87
C GLU A 508 -36.90 42.22 13.82
N PHE A 509 -37.89 41.35 14.01
CA PHE A 509 -39.05 41.26 13.14
C PHE A 509 -40.34 40.97 13.93
N LYS A 510 -41.47 41.01 13.22
CA LYS A 510 -42.78 40.63 13.75
C LYS A 510 -43.24 39.30 13.15
N THR A 511 -43.55 38.34 14.01
CA THR A 511 -44.01 37.00 13.61
C THR A 511 -45.29 37.07 12.76
N GLY A 512 -45.31 36.35 11.64
CA GLY A 512 -46.47 36.26 10.73
C GLY A 512 -46.73 37.49 9.88
N ILE A 513 -45.86 38.49 9.96
CA ILE A 513 -45.87 39.66 9.06
C ILE A 513 -44.72 39.54 8.07
N LYS A 514 -43.52 39.14 8.54
CA LYS A 514 -42.35 38.85 7.71
C LYS A 514 -42.03 37.36 7.82
N SER A 515 -42.05 36.66 6.68
CA SER A 515 -41.81 35.21 6.57
C SER A 515 -40.53 34.87 5.82
N GLU A 516 -39.94 35.82 5.10
CA GLU A 516 -38.70 35.62 4.34
C GLU A 516 -37.70 36.72 4.71
N ILE A 517 -36.50 36.31 5.07
CA ILE A 517 -35.46 37.21 5.59
C ILE A 517 -34.14 36.85 4.92
N SER A 518 -33.43 37.84 4.40
CA SER A 518 -32.13 37.65 3.75
C SER A 518 -31.06 38.36 4.56
N MET A 519 -29.97 37.67 4.86
CA MET A 519 -28.94 38.15 5.79
C MET A 519 -27.54 38.03 5.18
N SER A 520 -26.71 39.03 5.47
CA SER A 520 -25.28 39.04 5.15
C SER A 520 -24.50 39.28 6.44
N LEU A 521 -23.76 38.26 6.89
CA LEU A 521 -23.04 38.32 8.16
C LEU A 521 -21.78 39.17 8.02
N LYS A 522 -21.46 39.89 9.08
CA LYS A 522 -20.26 40.72 9.21
C LYS A 522 -19.35 40.14 10.27
N SER A 523 -18.04 40.32 10.10
CA SER A 523 -17.05 39.92 11.11
C SER A 523 -17.37 40.59 12.45
N SER A 524 -17.22 39.84 13.53
CA SER A 524 -17.55 40.23 14.89
C SER A 524 -16.53 39.63 15.85
N SER A 525 -16.36 40.24 17.02
CA SER A 525 -15.57 39.65 18.11
C SER A 525 -16.37 38.60 18.90
N GLU A 526 -15.67 37.64 19.52
CA GLU A 526 -16.29 36.65 20.43
C GLU A 526 -17.03 37.34 21.60
N GLU A 527 -16.52 38.48 22.05
CA GLU A 527 -17.11 39.29 23.14
C GLU A 527 -18.43 39.96 22.72
N GLU A 528 -18.49 40.54 21.51
CA GLU A 528 -19.75 41.09 20.96
C GLU A 528 -20.82 40.01 20.76
N ILE A 529 -20.41 38.81 20.37
CA ILE A 529 -21.32 37.67 20.22
C ILE A 529 -21.84 37.22 21.57
N LYS A 530 -20.96 37.11 22.57
CA LYS A 530 -21.36 36.83 23.95
C LYS A 530 -22.30 37.89 24.48
N ASP A 531 -22.08 39.17 24.22
CA ASP A 531 -23.01 40.23 24.65
C ASP A 531 -24.40 40.08 24.00
N ILE A 532 -24.47 39.78 22.71
CA ILE A 532 -25.73 39.56 21.99
C ILE A 532 -26.44 38.31 22.52
N ILE A 533 -25.72 37.20 22.71
CA ILE A 533 -26.27 35.95 23.23
C ILE A 533 -26.71 36.09 24.69
N ASN A 534 -25.89 36.74 25.52
CA ASN A 534 -26.13 36.95 26.95
C ASN A 534 -27.34 37.84 27.21
N SER A 535 -27.71 38.70 26.26
CA SER A 535 -28.97 39.45 26.36
C SER A 535 -30.20 38.53 26.49
N TYR A 536 -30.07 37.25 26.11
CA TYR A 536 -31.08 36.21 26.24
C TYR A 536 -30.69 35.07 27.20
N ALA A 537 -29.53 35.12 27.85
CA ALA A 537 -29.07 34.07 28.77
C ALA A 537 -29.90 33.94 30.06
N ASN A 538 -30.77 34.92 30.34
CA ASN A 538 -31.70 34.91 31.46
C ASN A 538 -32.92 33.99 31.24
N TYR A 539 -32.95 33.25 30.12
CA TYR A 539 -33.98 32.25 29.83
C TYR A 539 -33.63 30.94 30.53
N ASP A 540 -34.56 29.98 30.51
CA ASP A 540 -34.27 28.65 31.07
C ASP A 540 -33.06 28.03 30.37
N GLU A 541 -32.28 27.21 31.08
CA GLU A 541 -30.98 26.67 30.64
C GLU A 541 -31.07 25.99 29.27
N GLU A 542 -32.21 25.36 28.99
CA GLU A 542 -32.46 24.71 27.71
C GLU A 542 -32.56 25.70 26.55
N ASN A 543 -33.00 26.94 26.78
CA ASN A 543 -33.16 27.98 25.75
C ASN A 543 -31.92 28.89 25.61
N ASN A 544 -30.73 28.38 25.93
CA ASN A 544 -29.46 29.08 25.75
C ASN A 544 -28.78 28.72 24.40
N ILE A 545 -28.33 29.74 23.66
CA ILE A 545 -27.63 29.58 22.37
C ILE A 545 -26.21 29.02 22.58
N GLU A 546 -25.51 29.40 23.64
CA GLU A 546 -24.16 28.89 23.95
C GLU A 546 -24.17 27.38 24.15
N ASN A 547 -25.12 26.88 24.95
CA ASN A 547 -25.35 25.44 25.13
C ASN A 547 -25.62 24.73 23.80
N ASP A 548 -26.38 25.35 22.87
CA ASP A 548 -26.63 24.78 21.54
C ASP A 548 -25.36 24.69 20.70
N LEU A 549 -24.57 25.77 20.68
CA LEU A 549 -23.32 25.87 19.92
C LEU A 549 -22.29 24.83 20.38
N GLU A 550 -22.24 24.50 21.67
CA GLU A 550 -21.37 23.42 22.18
C GLU A 550 -21.68 22.06 21.51
N TYR A 551 -22.97 21.71 21.36
CA TYR A 551 -23.38 20.50 20.64
C TYR A 551 -23.05 20.60 19.15
N MET A 552 -23.21 21.77 18.52
CA MET A 552 -22.91 21.94 17.10
C MET A 552 -21.42 21.73 16.81
N VAL A 553 -20.52 22.18 17.69
CA VAL A 553 -19.08 21.91 17.59
C VAL A 553 -18.79 20.40 17.66
N LEU A 554 -19.46 19.67 18.56
CA LEU A 554 -19.34 18.21 18.67
C LEU A 554 -19.84 17.50 17.41
N PHE A 555 -20.98 17.92 16.85
CA PHE A 555 -21.51 17.37 15.61
C PHE A 555 -20.62 17.67 14.40
N GLN A 556 -20.04 18.86 14.31
CA GLN A 556 -19.12 19.18 13.23
C GLN A 556 -17.85 18.32 13.32
N LYS A 557 -17.32 18.13 14.53
CA LYS A 557 -16.18 17.23 14.77
C LYS A 557 -16.50 15.79 14.36
N GLU A 558 -17.69 15.31 14.67
CA GLU A 558 -18.16 13.98 14.30
C GLU A 558 -18.34 13.84 12.77
N LYS A 559 -19.02 14.80 12.10
CA LYS A 559 -19.17 14.83 10.64
C LYS A 559 -17.79 14.79 9.94
N ASN A 560 -16.82 15.56 10.44
CA ASN A 560 -15.45 15.55 9.93
C ASN A 560 -14.79 14.17 10.11
N ARG A 561 -14.92 13.54 11.28
CA ARG A 561 -14.42 12.18 11.54
C ARG A 561 -15.02 11.16 10.58
N GLN A 562 -16.34 11.18 10.40
CA GLN A 562 -17.05 10.27 9.47
C GLN A 562 -16.58 10.46 8.03
N ARG A 563 -16.42 11.71 7.59
CA ARG A 563 -15.89 12.04 6.25
C ARG A 563 -14.49 11.48 6.05
N THR A 564 -13.60 11.64 7.03
CA THR A 564 -12.25 11.06 6.99
C THR A 564 -12.29 9.54 6.87
N LEU A 565 -13.10 8.87 7.71
CA LEU A 565 -13.23 7.40 7.67
C LEU A 565 -13.78 6.88 6.34
N LYS A 566 -14.70 7.62 5.72
CA LYS A 566 -15.21 7.28 4.38
C LYS A 566 -14.11 7.36 3.32
N LEU A 567 -13.30 8.42 3.34
CA LEU A 567 -12.16 8.56 2.42
C LEU A 567 -11.10 7.45 2.64
N GLU A 568 -10.82 7.10 3.89
CA GLU A 568 -9.92 5.99 4.22
C GLU A 568 -10.47 4.63 3.75
N SER A 569 -11.76 4.39 3.97
CA SER A 569 -12.44 3.18 3.49
C SER A 569 -12.37 3.06 1.97
N ASP A 570 -12.68 4.15 1.25
CA ASP A 570 -12.63 4.19 -0.21
C ASP A 570 -11.22 3.92 -0.74
N PHE A 571 -10.19 4.47 -0.07
CA PHE A 571 -8.79 4.21 -0.42
C PHE A 571 -8.41 2.73 -0.22
N ILE A 572 -8.70 2.14 0.95
CA ILE A 572 -8.42 0.72 1.21
C ILE A 572 -9.18 -0.17 0.22
N TYR A 573 -10.41 0.20 -0.12
CA TYR A 573 -11.19 -0.53 -1.12
C TYR A 573 -10.53 -0.50 -2.50
N ARG A 574 -9.98 0.64 -2.95
CA ARG A 574 -9.21 0.70 -4.21
C ARG A 574 -7.98 -0.21 -4.18
N LEU A 575 -7.27 -0.30 -3.05
CA LEU A 575 -6.17 -1.23 -2.88
C LEU A 575 -6.62 -2.69 -3.03
N CYS A 576 -7.79 -3.05 -2.48
CA CYS A 576 -8.39 -4.38 -2.68
C CYS A 576 -8.68 -4.66 -4.17
N LEU A 577 -9.13 -3.66 -4.93
CA LEU A 577 -9.41 -3.82 -6.37
C LEU A 577 -8.13 -4.09 -7.17
N VAL A 578 -7.02 -3.42 -6.85
CA VAL A 578 -5.72 -3.69 -7.51
C VAL A 578 -5.27 -5.13 -7.27
N CYS A 579 -5.53 -5.67 -6.08
CA CYS A 579 -5.24 -7.07 -5.73
C CYS A 579 -6.21 -8.08 -6.38
N ASN A 580 -7.33 -7.61 -6.96
CA ASN A 580 -8.36 -8.45 -7.57
C ASN A 580 -8.68 -7.97 -9.00
N PRO A 581 -7.94 -8.48 -10.02
CA PRO A 581 -8.11 -8.02 -11.41
C PRO A 581 -9.43 -8.47 -12.06
N LYS A 582 -10.35 -9.14 -11.34
CA LYS A 582 -11.65 -9.60 -11.86
C LYS A 582 -12.86 -8.81 -11.34
N LEU A 583 -12.65 -7.78 -10.52
CA LEU A 583 -13.71 -6.89 -10.00
C LEU A 583 -13.88 -5.61 -10.84
#